data_AF-A0A314Z6M3-F1
#
_entry.id   AF-A0A314Z6M3-F1
#
_cell.length_a   1.000
_cell.length_b   1.000
_cell.length_c   1.000
_cell.angle_alpha   90.00
_cell.angle_beta   90.00
_cell.angle_gamma   90.00
#
_symmetry.space_group_name_H-M   'P 1'
#
loop_
_entity.id
_entity.type
_entity.pdbx_description
1 polymer ?
#
loop_
_entity_poly.entity_id
_entity_poly.type
_entity_poly.pdbx_seq_one_letter_code
_entity_poly.pdbx_strand_id
1 'polypeptide(L)'
;MKNDKGEKELVSGTFTWKIDFFSKLNKTKHYSDVFVIGGYNWRILIFPKGNNVDYLSMYLDVPDPSRYPSGWTRYAKLRLTLHFSLSIV
;
A
#
# COMPACT_ATOMS: atom_id res chain seq x y z
N MET A 1 -31.87 18.84 -22.48
CA MET A 1 -31.21 18.46 -21.22
C MET A 1 -30.42 17.18 -21.51
N LYS A 2 -29.08 17.26 -21.57
CA LYS A 2 -28.23 16.06 -21.76
C LYS A 2 -28.00 15.44 -20.38
N ASN A 3 -28.39 14.17 -20.23
CA ASN A 3 -28.12 13.39 -19.02
C ASN A 3 -26.65 12.99 -19.03
N ASP A 4 -25.80 13.84 -18.49
CA ASP A 4 -24.39 13.55 -18.29
C ASP A 4 -24.24 12.72 -17.00
N LYS A 5 -24.56 11.43 -17.08
CA LYS A 5 -24.06 10.46 -16.11
C LYS A 5 -22.59 10.23 -16.44
N GLY A 6 -21.75 11.17 -16.03
CA GLY A 6 -20.31 11.00 -16.05
C GLY A 6 -19.97 9.75 -15.24
N GLU A 7 -19.61 8.67 -15.92
CA GLU A 7 -18.84 7.60 -15.29
C GLU A 7 -17.62 8.26 -14.67
N LYS A 8 -17.58 8.31 -13.33
CA LYS A 8 -16.37 8.73 -12.63
C LYS A 8 -15.32 7.69 -12.99
N GLU A 9 -14.43 8.06 -13.90
CA GLU A 9 -13.26 7.25 -14.25
C GLU A 9 -12.60 6.81 -12.94
N LEU A 10 -12.55 5.50 -12.71
CA LEU A 10 -12.00 4.96 -11.48
C LEU A 10 -10.49 5.21 -11.53
N VAL A 11 -10.04 6.24 -10.81
CA VAL A 11 -8.62 6.55 -10.70
C VAL A 11 -7.93 5.35 -10.07
N SER A 12 -7.15 4.64 -10.89
CA SER A 12 -6.35 3.49 -10.50
C SER A 12 -4.88 3.81 -10.72
N GLY A 13 -4.01 3.18 -9.95
CA GLY A 13 -2.58 3.39 -10.03
C GLY A 13 -1.84 2.18 -9.49
N THR A 14 -0.57 2.06 -9.86
CA THR A 14 0.33 1.03 -9.36
C THR A 14 1.52 1.71 -8.70
N PHE A 15 1.87 1.23 -7.52
CA PHE A 15 3.09 1.63 -6.82
C PHE A 15 3.91 0.38 -6.53
N THR A 16 5.22 0.47 -6.75
CA THR A 16 6.16 -0.62 -6.48
C THR A 16 7.18 -0.16 -5.46
N TRP A 17 7.23 -0.88 -4.34
CA TRP A 17 8.25 -0.67 -3.32
C TRP A 17 9.35 -1.71 -3.48
N LYS A 18 10.55 -1.27 -3.86
CA LYS A 18 11.74 -2.11 -3.85
C LYS A 18 12.34 -2.13 -2.45
N ILE A 19 12.58 -3.34 -1.94
CA ILE A 19 13.22 -3.55 -0.64
C ILE A 19 14.53 -4.30 -0.88
N ASP A 20 15.63 -3.59 -0.72
CA ASP A 20 16.95 -4.19 -0.79
C ASP A 20 17.28 -4.95 0.51
N PHE A 21 18.04 -6.04 0.37
CA PHE A 21 18.46 -6.88 1.49
C PHE A 21 17.32 -7.35 2.41
N PHE A 22 16.16 -7.70 1.84
CA PHE A 22 14.94 -8.11 2.57
C PHE A 22 15.21 -9.15 3.68
N SER A 23 16.10 -10.12 3.43
CA SER A 23 16.46 -11.17 4.41
C SER A 23 17.13 -10.63 5.69
N LYS A 24 17.69 -9.42 5.66
CA LYS A 24 18.32 -8.76 6.81
C LYS A 24 17.32 -7.96 7.66
N LEU A 25 16.08 -7.81 7.22
CA LEU A 25 15.08 -7.08 7.99
C LEU A 25 14.73 -7.82 9.30
N ASN A 26 14.49 -7.04 10.34
CA ASN A 26 14.16 -7.56 11.67
C ASN A 26 12.65 -7.87 11.78
N LYS A 27 12.16 -8.19 12.99
CA LYS A 27 10.72 -8.48 13.22
C LYS A 27 9.84 -7.23 13.22
N THR A 28 10.43 -6.02 13.21
CA THR A 28 9.67 -4.78 13.31
C THR A 28 8.99 -4.44 11.99
N LYS A 29 8.00 -3.57 12.07
CA LYS A 29 7.25 -3.12 10.90
C LYS A 29 8.07 -2.12 10.07
N HIS A 30 7.97 -2.21 8.75
CA HIS A 30 8.60 -1.28 7.82
C HIS A 30 7.55 -0.63 6.91
N TYR A 31 7.81 0.62 6.54
CA TYR A 31 6.94 1.40 5.66
C TYR A 31 7.65 1.72 4.36
N SER A 32 6.90 1.72 3.26
CA SER A 32 7.34 2.38 2.03
C SER A 32 7.30 3.90 2.19
N ASP A 33 7.80 4.61 1.18
CA ASP A 33 7.45 6.01 0.97
C ASP A 33 5.94 6.18 0.79
N VAL A 34 5.48 7.41 1.05
CA VAL A 34 4.09 7.80 0.79
C VAL A 34 3.90 8.04 -0.70
N PHE A 35 2.84 7.49 -1.27
CA PHE A 35 2.46 7.68 -2.67
C PHE A 35 1.00 8.12 -2.78
N VAL A 36 0.66 8.78 -3.90
CA VAL A 36 -0.67 9.37 -4.12
C VAL A 36 -1.39 8.64 -5.25
N ILE A 37 -2.57 8.09 -4.96
CA ILE A 37 -3.48 7.51 -5.96
C ILE A 37 -4.90 7.95 -5.62
N GLY A 38 -5.63 8.43 -6.62
CA GLY A 38 -6.98 8.94 -6.43
C GLY A 38 -7.05 10.20 -5.55
N GLY A 39 -5.96 10.96 -5.43
CA GLY A 39 -5.86 12.12 -4.55
C GLY A 39 -5.70 11.80 -3.07
N TYR A 40 -5.46 10.54 -2.71
CA TYR A 40 -5.25 10.10 -1.34
C TYR A 40 -3.82 9.64 -1.12
N ASN A 41 -3.28 9.96 0.04
CA ASN A 41 -1.97 9.48 0.48
C ASN A 41 -2.11 8.03 0.98
N TRP A 42 -1.24 7.17 0.46
CA TRP A 42 -1.14 5.77 0.81
C TRP A 42 0.30 5.41 1.13
N ARG A 43 0.51 4.32 1.86
CA ARG A 43 1.82 3.66 1.99
C ARG A 43 1.63 2.16 2.11
N ILE A 44 2.65 1.38 1.77
CA ILE A 44 2.70 -0.05 2.06
C ILE A 44 3.32 -0.21 3.45
N LEU A 45 2.71 -1.07 4.26
CA LEU A 45 3.22 -1.51 5.56
C LEU A 45 3.51 -3.01 5.49
N ILE A 46 4.72 -3.41 5.90
CA ILE A 46 5.07 -4.83 6.03
C ILE A 46 5.54 -5.17 7.44
N PHE A 47 5.29 -6.42 7.82
CA PHE A 47 6.02 -7.12 8.88
C PHE A 47 6.80 -8.25 8.20
N PRO A 48 8.13 -8.10 8.02
CA PRO A 48 8.96 -9.07 7.28
C PRO A 48 8.87 -10.48 7.84
N LYS A 49 8.69 -10.59 9.16
CA LYS A 49 8.55 -11.86 9.90
C LYS A 49 7.14 -12.04 10.51
N GLY A 50 6.17 -11.35 9.93
CA GLY A 50 4.75 -11.48 10.27
C GLY A 50 4.26 -10.65 11.46
N ASN A 51 2.94 -10.47 11.49
CA ASN A 51 2.20 -9.81 12.56
C ASN A 51 1.38 -10.87 13.31
N ASN A 52 1.96 -11.45 14.36
CA ASN A 52 1.44 -12.62 15.09
C ASN A 52 1.35 -13.92 14.26
N VAL A 53 2.15 -14.02 13.19
CA VAL A 53 2.27 -15.19 12.32
C VAL A 53 3.74 -15.33 11.86
N ASP A 54 4.11 -16.48 11.29
CA ASP A 54 5.49 -16.74 10.83
C ASP A 54 5.72 -16.46 9.33
N TYR A 55 4.79 -15.77 8.67
CA TYR A 55 4.85 -15.42 7.26
C TYR A 55 4.85 -13.91 7.06
N LEU A 56 5.38 -13.43 5.93
CA LEU A 56 5.29 -12.01 5.55
C LEU A 56 3.84 -11.52 5.64
N SER A 57 3.63 -10.47 6.43
CA SER A 57 2.35 -9.75 6.46
C SER A 57 2.51 -8.42 5.74
N MET A 58 1.60 -8.11 4.82
CA MET A 58 1.63 -6.89 4.00
C MET A 58 0.26 -6.23 3.97
N TYR A 59 0.24 -4.91 4.12
CA TYR A 59 -0.97 -4.10 4.24
C TYR A 59 -0.84 -2.83 3.39
N LEU A 60 -2.00 -2.32 2.94
CA LEU A 60 -2.13 -0.93 2.51
C LEU A 60 -2.51 -0.10 3.74
N ASP A 61 -1.80 0.99 3.99
CA ASP A 61 -1.98 1.86 5.16
C ASP A 61 -2.13 3.32 4.73
N VAL A 62 -2.72 4.14 5.61
CA VAL A 62 -2.86 5.58 5.43
C VAL A 62 -1.86 6.28 6.37
N PRO A 63 -0.97 7.14 5.85
CA PRO A 63 -0.01 7.86 6.69
C PRO A 63 -0.72 8.88 7.57
N ASP A 64 -0.18 9.12 8.77
CA ASP A 64 -0.61 10.15 9.72
C ASP A 64 -2.14 10.18 9.98
N PRO A 65 -2.73 9.10 10.52
CA PRO A 65 -4.17 9.01 10.74
C PRO A 65 -4.74 10.14 11.62
N SER A 66 -3.91 10.74 12.50
CA SER A 66 -4.28 11.88 13.34
C SER A 66 -4.61 13.16 12.57
N ARG A 67 -4.21 13.26 11.29
CA ARG A 67 -4.52 14.41 10.43
C ARG A 67 -5.93 14.34 9.83
N TYR A 68 -6.60 13.21 9.93
CA TYR A 68 -7.93 13.01 9.39
C TYR A 68 -9.00 13.19 10.47
N PRO A 69 -10.18 13.72 10.11
CA PRO A 69 -11.28 13.84 11.06
C PRO A 69 -11.75 12.46 11.53
N SER A 70 -12.34 12.42 12.73
CA SER A 70 -12.96 11.20 13.25
C SER A 70 -13.99 10.62 12.25
N GLY A 71 -13.96 9.31 12.04
CA GLY A 71 -14.86 8.63 11.10
C GLY A 71 -14.44 8.72 9.62
N TRP A 72 -13.24 9.22 9.31
CA TRP A 72 -12.73 9.20 7.94
C TRP A 72 -12.56 7.76 7.45
N THR A 73 -13.19 7.43 6.32
CA THR A 73 -13.09 6.13 5.66
C THR A 73 -12.92 6.28 4.16
N ARG A 74 -12.24 5.34 3.51
CA ARG A 74 -12.13 5.27 2.04
C ARG A 74 -12.23 3.84 1.56
N TYR A 75 -12.96 3.66 0.47
CA TYR A 75 -13.07 2.38 -0.22
C TYR A 75 -11.99 2.29 -1.30
N ALA A 76 -11.25 1.19 -1.30
CA ALA A 76 -10.27 0.88 -2.33
C ALA A 76 -10.38 -0.59 -2.73
N LYS A 77 -10.33 -0.85 -4.03
CA LYS A 77 -10.09 -2.20 -4.56
C LYS A 77 -8.60 -2.30 -4.84
N LEU A 78 -7.93 -3.25 -4.21
CA LEU A 78 -6.47 -3.38 -4.29
C LEU A 78 -6.04 -4.79 -4.66
N ARG A 79 -4.85 -4.88 -5.26
CA ARG A 79 -4.12 -6.12 -5.50
C ARG A 79 -2.73 -5.94 -4.92
N LEU A 80 -2.34 -6.81 -4.01
CA LEU A 80 -0.98 -6.90 -3.51
C LEU A 80 -0.24 -8.00 -4.27
N THR A 81 0.99 -7.75 -4.68
CA THR A 81 1.79 -8.72 -5.44
C THR A 81 3.24 -8.63 -4.97
N LEU A 82 3.86 -9.79 -4.77
CA LEU A 82 5.26 -9.90 -4.40
C LEU A 82 6.06 -10.31 -5.64
N HIS A 83 7.04 -9.50 -6.02
CA HIS A 83 7.91 -9.78 -7.15
C HIS A 83 9.32 -10.09 -6.65
N PHE A 84 9.78 -11.32 -6.90
CA PHE A 84 11.14 -11.74 -6.59
C PHE A 84 12.00 -11.48 -7.82
N SER A 85 12.95 -10.55 -7.71
CA SER A 85 13.99 -10.41 -8.73
C SER A 85 15.06 -11.46 -8.43
N LEU A 86 15.20 -12.47 -9.28
CA LEU A 86 16.35 -13.37 -9.22
C LEU A 86 17.56 -12.59 -9.74
N SER A 87 18.43 -12.12 -8.85
CA SER A 87 19.79 -11.80 -9.24
C SER A 87 20.51 -13.13 -9.38
N ILE A 88 20.53 -13.69 -10.59
CA ILE A 88 21.49 -14.74 -10.93
C ILE A 88 22.87 -14.07 -10.86
N VAL A 89 23.76 -14.66 -10.05
CA VAL A 89 25.17 -14.27 -9.92
C VAL A 89 25.88 -14.43 -11.25
#